data_AF-A0A536GA02-F1
#
_entry.id   AF-A0A536GA02-F1
#
_cell.length_a   1.000
_cell.length_b   1.000
_cell.length_c   1.000
_cell.angle_alpha   90.00
_cell.angle_beta   90.00
_cell.angle_gamma   90.00
#
_symmetry.space_group_name_H-M   'P 1'
#
loop_
_entity.id
_entity.type
_entity.pdbx_description
1 polymer ?
#
loop_
_entity_poly.entity_id
_entity_poly.type
_entity_poly.pdbx_seq_one_letter_code
_entity_poly.pdbx_strand_id
1 'polypeptide(L)'
;MDVKPETMSQPMDTTTADRNGDGEWIASPVDDATYDLLMALSSKLEAIDTYRVYAEDGHAELWQELANDERRHAERLFGELKQRIAAS
;
A
#
# COMPACT_ATOMS: atom_id res chain seq x y z
N MET A 1 24.86 -25.77 -29.32
CA MET A 1 23.42 -25.53 -29.57
C MET A 1 23.06 -24.30 -28.74
N ASP A 2 22.99 -23.15 -29.40
CA ASP A 2 22.64 -21.85 -28.81
C ASP A 2 21.14 -21.80 -28.53
N VAL A 3 20.77 -21.59 -27.27
CA VAL A 3 19.40 -21.21 -26.88
C VAL A 3 19.39 -19.71 -26.65
N LYS A 4 18.80 -18.96 -27.58
CA LYS A 4 18.40 -17.57 -27.37
C LYS A 4 17.09 -17.55 -26.58
N PRO A 5 16.93 -16.68 -25.56
CA PRO A 5 15.67 -16.57 -24.85
C PRO A 5 14.61 -15.95 -25.78
N GLU A 6 13.47 -16.62 -25.89
CA GLU A 6 12.29 -16.13 -26.59
C GLU A 6 11.83 -14.82 -25.95
N THR A 7 11.91 -13.72 -26.70
CA THR A 7 11.18 -12.49 -26.39
C THR A 7 9.69 -12.83 -26.42
N MET A 8 9.05 -12.93 -25.25
CA MET A 8 7.60 -12.93 -25.14
C MET A 8 7.07 -11.54 -25.52
N SER A 9 6.89 -11.32 -26.82
CA SER A 9 5.92 -10.37 -27.34
C SER A 9 4.54 -11.00 -27.17
N GLN A 10 3.96 -10.88 -25.98
CA GLN A 10 2.52 -11.09 -25.85
C GLN A 10 1.80 -9.78 -26.17
N PRO A 11 0.79 -9.81 -27.04
CA PRO A 11 -0.02 -8.63 -27.33
C PRO A 11 -0.77 -8.23 -26.06
N MET A 12 -0.68 -6.96 -25.67
CA MET A 12 -1.65 -6.34 -24.77
C MET A 12 -2.97 -6.26 -25.54
N ASP A 13 -3.73 -7.35 -25.48
CA ASP A 13 -5.07 -7.44 -26.04
C ASP A 13 -6.02 -6.68 -25.10
N THR A 14 -6.34 -5.45 -25.48
CA THR A 14 -7.33 -4.61 -24.83
C THR A 14 -8.72 -5.12 -25.20
N THR A 15 -9.09 -6.28 -24.68
CA THR A 15 -10.43 -6.83 -24.90
C THR A 15 -10.99 -7.34 -23.58
N THR A 16 -11.85 -6.52 -22.98
CA THR A 16 -13.14 -6.88 -22.38
C THR A 16 -13.30 -8.38 -22.09
N ALA A 17 -12.68 -8.85 -21.01
CA ALA A 17 -12.95 -10.18 -20.48
C ALA A 17 -14.10 -10.07 -19.49
N ASP A 18 -15.30 -10.26 -20.03
CA ASP A 18 -16.49 -10.72 -19.34
C ASP A 18 -16.14 -11.99 -18.54
N ARG A 19 -15.71 -11.80 -17.29
CA ARG A 19 -15.48 -12.88 -16.33
C ARG A 19 -16.73 -12.98 -15.47
N ASN A 20 -17.65 -13.84 -15.90
CA ASN A 20 -18.66 -14.48 -15.06
C ASN A 20 -17.96 -15.27 -13.94
N GLY A 21 -17.53 -14.56 -12.91
CA GLY A 21 -17.18 -15.10 -11.62
C GLY A 21 -18.03 -14.35 -10.61
N ASP A 22 -18.90 -15.08 -9.93
CA ASP A 22 -19.90 -14.63 -8.95
C ASP A 22 -19.24 -14.11 -7.65
N GLY A 23 -18.02 -13.58 -7.74
CA GLY A 23 -17.43 -12.74 -6.71
C GLY A 23 -18.09 -11.38 -6.82
N GLU A 24 -19.17 -11.19 -6.07
CA GLU A 24 -19.71 -9.86 -5.79
C GLU A 24 -18.53 -8.97 -5.38
N TRP A 25 -18.14 -8.03 -6.25
CA TRP A 25 -17.15 -7.03 -5.92
C TRP A 25 -17.76 -6.19 -4.81
N ILE A 26 -17.41 -6.51 -3.57
CA ILE A 26 -17.87 -5.77 -2.39
C ILE A 26 -17.36 -4.35 -2.57
N ALA A 27 -18.28 -3.44 -2.89
CA ALA A 27 -17.97 -2.03 -2.99
C ALA A 27 -17.45 -1.55 -1.62
N SER A 28 -16.31 -0.87 -1.64
CA SER A 28 -15.78 -0.23 -0.42
C SER A 28 -16.85 0.72 0.14
N PRO A 29 -17.08 0.71 1.46
CA PRO A 29 -18.03 1.64 2.09
C PRO A 29 -17.53 3.10 2.07
N VAL A 30 -16.28 3.33 1.63
CA VAL A 30 -15.67 4.64 1.46
C VAL A 30 -15.19 4.82 0.02
N ASP A 31 -15.15 6.07 -0.44
CA ASP A 31 -14.60 6.38 -1.77
C ASP A 31 -13.11 6.04 -1.90
N ASP A 32 -12.64 5.96 -3.15
CA ASP A 32 -11.26 5.58 -3.47
C ASP A 32 -10.24 6.47 -2.74
N ALA A 33 -10.49 7.77 -2.67
CA ALA A 33 -9.54 8.71 -2.09
C ALA A 33 -9.44 8.57 -0.56
N THR A 34 -10.53 8.20 0.10
CA THR A 34 -10.57 7.88 1.52
C THR A 34 -9.93 6.52 1.79
N TYR A 35 -10.20 5.54 0.92
CA TYR A 35 -9.56 4.24 0.96
C TYR A 35 -8.04 4.35 0.83
N ASP A 36 -7.54 5.13 -0.13
CA ASP A 36 -6.10 5.35 -0.34
C ASP A 36 -5.41 5.91 0.91
N LEU A 37 -6.03 6.87 1.59
CA LEU A 37 -5.50 7.44 2.83
C LEU A 37 -5.50 6.42 3.98
N LEU A 38 -6.56 5.64 4.11
CA LEU A 38 -6.65 4.57 5.11
C LEU A 38 -5.57 3.52 4.89
N MET A 39 -5.41 3.07 3.65
CA MET A 39 -4.40 2.07 3.28
C MET A 39 -2.98 2.58 3.48
N ALA A 40 -2.71 3.82 3.05
CA ALA A 40 -1.41 4.45 3.27
C ALA A 40 -1.11 4.59 4.77
N LEU A 41 -2.09 5.06 5.57
CA LEU A 41 -1.93 5.18 7.02
C LEU A 41 -1.65 3.82 7.67
N SER A 42 -2.42 2.80 7.31
CA SER A 42 -2.23 1.44 7.84
C SER A 42 -0.83 0.91 7.54
N SER A 43 -0.35 1.08 6.29
CA SER A 43 0.99 0.67 5.89
C SER A 43 2.09 1.36 6.71
N LYS A 44 1.91 2.64 7.05
CA LYS A 44 2.87 3.39 7.87
C LYS A 44 2.91 2.88 9.31
N LEU A 45 1.77 2.54 9.88
CA LEU A 45 1.69 1.97 11.23
C LEU A 45 2.36 0.60 11.30
N GLU A 46 2.13 -0.25 10.30
CA GLU A 46 2.78 -1.56 10.17
C GLU A 46 4.31 -1.44 10.04
N ALA A 47 4.79 -0.47 9.25
CA ALA A 47 6.23 -0.21 9.12
C ALA A 47 6.86 0.21 10.46
N ILE A 48 6.20 1.06 11.26
CA ILE A 48 6.68 1.46 12.59
C ILE A 48 6.86 0.23 13.50
N ASP A 49 5.87 -0.66 13.53
CA ASP A 49 5.93 -1.85 14.37
C ASP A 49 7.00 -2.83 13.88
N THR A 50 7.16 -2.96 12.57
CA THR A 50 8.23 -3.76 11.96
C THR A 50 9.63 -3.23 12.33
N TYR A 51 9.85 -1.91 12.21
CA TYR A 51 11.15 -1.31 12.52
C TYR A 51 11.48 -1.38 14.01
N ARG A 52 10.48 -1.36 14.90
CA ARG A 52 10.71 -1.61 16.32
C ARG A 52 11.27 -3.00 16.57
N VAL A 53 10.71 -4.02 15.92
CA VAL A 53 11.22 -5.39 15.99
C VAL A 53 12.65 -5.45 15.44
N TYR A 54 12.91 -4.87 14.27
CA TYR A 54 14.26 -4.90 13.68
C TYR A 54 15.31 -4.15 14.50
N ALA A 55 14.92 -3.12 15.24
CA ALA A 55 15.81 -2.41 16.15
C ALA A 55 16.34 -3.31 17.29
N GLU A 56 15.59 -4.35 17.67
CA GLU A 56 16.03 -5.35 18.67
C GLU A 56 17.13 -6.27 18.11
N ASP A 57 17.13 -6.52 16.79
CA ASP A 57 18.07 -7.40 16.11
C ASP A 57 19.39 -6.71 15.70
N GLY A 58 19.40 -5.38 15.60
CA GLY A 58 20.62 -4.59 15.30
C GLY A 58 20.33 -3.29 14.56
N HIS A 59 21.35 -2.45 14.37
CA HIS A 59 21.21 -1.13 13.71
C HIS A 59 20.10 -0.24 14.31
N ALA A 60 19.96 -0.26 15.65
CA ALA A 60 18.87 0.40 16.35
C ALA A 60 18.70 1.88 15.98
N GLU A 61 19.79 2.64 15.80
CA GLU A 61 19.73 4.05 15.41
C GLU A 61 19.03 4.26 14.05
N LEU A 62 19.37 3.44 13.05
CA LEU A 62 18.75 3.49 11.72
C LEU A 62 17.26 3.16 11.79
N TRP A 63 16.90 2.06 12.45
CA TRP A 63 15.50 1.66 12.52
C TRP A 63 14.65 2.63 13.35
N GLN A 64 15.22 3.23 14.40
CA GLN A 64 14.57 4.29 15.15
C GLN A 64 14.37 5.55 14.31
N GLU A 65 15.35 5.95 13.50
CA GLU A 65 15.21 7.05 12.54
C GLU A 65 14.05 6.77 11.57
N LEU A 66 14.05 5.61 10.92
CA LEU A 66 13.00 5.22 9.98
C LEU A 66 11.61 5.17 10.66
N ALA A 67 11.51 4.60 11.87
CA ALA A 67 10.25 4.58 12.63
C ALA A 67 9.76 6.00 13.00
N ASN A 68 10.68 6.93 13.26
CA ASN A 68 10.33 8.31 13.53
C ASN A 68 9.84 9.03 12.27
N ASP A 69 10.41 8.72 11.12
CA ASP A 69 9.99 9.25 9.83
C ASP A 69 8.59 8.76 9.46
N GLU A 70 8.34 7.46 9.60
CA GLU A 70 7.02 6.90 9.34
C GLU A 70 5.95 7.42 10.29
N ARG A 71 6.30 7.76 11.54
CA ARG A 71 5.37 8.44 12.45
C ARG A 71 4.98 9.81 11.94
N ARG A 72 5.94 10.63 11.47
CA ARG A 72 5.62 11.95 10.89
C ARG A 72 4.72 11.82 9.66
N HIS A 73 4.94 10.79 8.84
CA HIS A 73 4.06 10.52 7.70
C HIS A 73 2.66 10.08 8.14
N ALA A 74 2.55 9.18 9.11
CA ALA A 74 1.27 8.71 9.66
C ALA A 74 0.45 9.85 10.25
N GLU A 75 1.08 10.76 11.01
CA GLU A 75 0.41 11.93 11.58
C GLU A 75 -0.18 12.85 10.50
N ARG A 76 0.56 13.07 9.40
CA ARG A 76 0.08 13.86 8.26
C ARG A 76 -1.10 13.17 7.56
N LEU A 77 -0.98 11.88 7.27
CA LEU A 77 -2.05 11.09 6.64
C LEU A 77 -3.32 11.07 7.51
N PHE A 78 -3.16 10.93 8.82
CA PHE A 78 -4.27 10.97 9.76
C PHE A 78 -4.94 12.35 9.81
N GLY A 79 -4.16 13.43 9.70
CA GLY A 79 -4.68 14.78 9.57
C GLY A 79 -5.57 14.96 8.34
N GLU A 80 -5.11 14.51 7.17
CA GLU A 80 -5.89 14.55 5.92
C GLU A 80 -7.15 13.68 6.01
N LEU A 81 -7.02 12.46 6.54
CA LEU A 81 -8.15 11.55 6.71
C LEU A 81 -9.23 12.15 7.62
N LYS A 82 -8.84 12.79 8.73
CA LYS A 82 -9.76 13.49 9.62
C LYS A 82 -10.53 14.61 8.92
N GLN A 83 -9.84 15.40 8.10
CA GLN A 83 -10.49 16.49 7.36
C GLN A 83 -11.53 15.93 6.38
N ARG A 84 -11.21 14.83 5.69
CA ARG A 84 -12.15 14.17 4.77
C ARG A 84 -13.38 13.62 5.48
N ILE A 85 -13.18 12.86 6.56
CA ILE A 85 -14.30 12.29 7.32
C ILE A 85 -15.20 13.39 7.94
N ALA A 86 -14.63 14.53 8.31
CA ALA A 86 -15.40 15.66 8.81
C ALA A 86 -16.16 16.44 7.72
N ALA A 87 -15.73 16.32 6.47
CA ALA A 87 -16.32 17.01 5.32
C ALA A 87 -17.36 16.16 4.56
N SER A 88 -17.41 14.85 4.81
CA SER A 88 -18.41 13.89 4.33
C SER A 88 -19.66 13.87 5.20
#